data_AF-A0A6V8ERJ4-F1
#
_entry.id   AF-A0A6V8ERJ4-F1
#
_cell.length_a   1.000
_cell.length_b   1.000
_cell.length_c   1.000
_cell.angle_alpha   90.00
_cell.angle_beta   90.00
_cell.angle_gamma   90.00
#
_symmetry.space_group_name_H-M   'P 1'
#
loop_
_entity.id
_entity.type
_entity.pdbx_description
1 polymer ?
#
loop_
_entity_poly.entity_id
_entity_poly.type
_entity_poly.pdbx_seq_one_letter_code
_entity_poly.pdbx_strand_id
1 'polypeptide(L)' 'EEGYPAYLSSRLAEFYERAGRVETLNGEDGSVTVIGAVSPPGGDISEPVSQGTLRIVKVFW' A
#
# COMPACT_ATOMS: atom_id res chain seq x y z
N GLU A 1 -2.33 -17.28 -3.73
CA GLU A 1 -2.20 -17.09 -5.20
C GLU A 1 -3.55 -17.37 -5.86
N GLU A 2 -4.49 -16.45 -5.68
CA GLU A 2 -5.90 -16.59 -6.07
C GLU A 2 -6.14 -15.91 -7.43
N GLY A 3 -5.40 -16.33 -8.46
CA GLY A 3 -5.46 -15.73 -9.80
C GLY A 3 -4.68 -14.42 -9.99
N TYR A 4 -4.01 -13.93 -8.93
CA TYR A 4 -3.17 -12.73 -9.00
C TYR A 4 -1.72 -13.06 -9.37
N PRO A 5 -1.02 -12.15 -10.07
CA PRO A 5 0.39 -12.34 -10.37
C PRO A 5 1.26 -12.45 -9.11
N ALA A 6 2.31 -13.27 -9.16
CA ALA A 6 3.24 -13.48 -8.03
C ALA A 6 3.90 -12.17 -7.53
N TYR A 7 3.99 -11.15 -8.37
CA TYR A 7 4.57 -9.84 -8.04
C TYR A 7 3.58 -8.85 -7.43
N LEU A 8 2.32 -9.21 -7.16
CA LEU A 8 1.33 -8.29 -6.59
C LEU A 8 1.83 -7.67 -5.28
N SER A 9 2.27 -8.50 -4.35
CA SER A 9 2.73 -8.04 -3.03
C SER A 9 3.95 -7.12 -3.13
N SER A 10 4.90 -7.42 -4.01
CA SER A 10 6.09 -6.59 -4.19
C SER A 10 5.73 -5.25 -4.85
N ARG A 11 4.79 -5.22 -5.80
CA ARG A 11 4.29 -3.97 -6.39
C ARG A 11 3.53 -3.09 -5.41
N LEU A 12 2.72 -3.70 -4.54
CA LEU A 12 2.04 -2.95 -3.47
C LEU A 12 3.05 -2.36 -2.49
N ALA A 13 4.07 -3.12 -2.10
CA ALA A 13 5.13 -2.63 -1.22
C ALA A 13 5.90 -1.47 -1.86
N GLU A 14 6.37 -1.65 -3.10
CA GLU A 14 7.07 -0.62 -3.87
C GLU A 14 6.27 0.68 -3.97
N PHE A 15 4.94 0.60 -4.07
CA PHE A 15 4.07 1.77 -4.11
C PHE A 15 3.96 2.45 -2.73
N TYR A 16 3.56 1.71 -1.69
CA TYR A 16 3.29 2.30 -0.37
C TYR A 16 4.57 2.76 0.35
N GLU A 17 5.71 2.12 0.13
CA GLU A 17 6.99 2.49 0.75
C GLU A 17 7.54 3.83 0.22
N ARG A 18 7.00 4.36 -0.88
CA ARG A 18 7.32 5.70 -1.38
C ARG A 18 6.66 6.82 -0.56
N ALA A 19 5.69 6.49 0.27
CA ALA A 19 5.07 7.44 1.19
C ALA A 19 5.93 7.61 2.44
N GLY A 20 5.90 8.80 3.03
CA GLY A 20 6.65 9.09 4.24
C GLY A 20 6.91 10.57 4.45
N ARG A 21 7.42 10.89 5.63
CA ARG A 21 8.11 12.16 5.88
C ARG A 21 9.55 12.02 5.45
N VAL A 22 10.05 13.03 4.75
CA VAL A 22 11.40 13.02 4.17
C VAL A 22 12.03 14.39 4.34
N GLU A 23 13.35 14.41 4.48
CA GLU A 23 14.14 15.58 4.14
C GLU A 23 14.35 15.58 2.63
N THR A 24 14.02 16.68 1.99
CA THR A 24 14.12 16.82 0.54
C THR A 24 15.55 17.18 0.12
N LEU A 25 15.86 17.08 -1.17
CA LEU A 25 17.22 17.33 -1.68
C LEU A 25 17.69 18.79 -1.51
N ASN A 26 16.78 19.73 -1.22
CA ASN A 26 17.12 21.12 -0.90
C ASN A 26 17.26 21.37 0.62
N GLY A 27 17.16 20.34 1.46
CA GLY A 27 17.27 20.43 2.91
C GLY A 27 15.98 20.85 3.64
N GLU A 28 14.83 20.88 2.96
CA GLU A 28 13.54 21.19 3.58
C GLU A 28 12.78 19.92 3.99
N ASP A 29 11.97 20.03 5.05
CA ASP A 29 11.05 18.98 5.50
C ASP A 29 9.84 18.86 4.56
N GLY A 30 9.57 17.65 4.09
CA GLY A 30 8.44 17.33 3.24
C GLY A 30 7.69 16.08 3.70
N SER A 31 6.48 15.87 3.19
CA SER A 31 5.74 14.64 3.43
C SER A 31 4.84 14.24 2.27
N VAL A 32 4.76 12.93 2.04
CA VAL A 32 3.80 12.31 1.12
C VAL A 32 2.98 11.31 1.92
N THR A 33 1.67 11.52 1.98
CA THR A 33 0.72 10.59 2.60
C THR A 33 -0.09 9.91 1.50
N VAL A 34 -0.12 8.58 1.52
CA VAL A 34 -0.89 7.77 0.57
C VAL A 34 -2.15 7.25 1.28
N ILE A 35 -3.29 7.45 0.63
CA ILE A 35 -4.58 6.91 1.05
C ILE A 35 -5.05 5.98 -0.08
N GLY A 36 -5.16 4.69 0.23
CA GLY A 36 -5.61 3.67 -0.71
C GLY A 36 -7.07 3.29 -0.45
N ALA A 37 -7.83 3.08 -1.52
CA ALA A 37 -9.14 2.45 -1.47
C ALA A 37 -9.04 1.06 -2.09
N VAL A 38 -9.47 0.04 -1.34
CA VAL A 38 -9.53 -1.36 -1.80
C VAL A 38 -10.98 -1.79 -1.74
N SER A 39 -11.50 -2.34 -2.85
CA SER A 39 -12.90 -2.74 -2.99
C SER A 39 -12.97 -4.23 -3.33
N PRO A 40 -12.85 -5.13 -2.32
CA PRO A 40 -12.90 -6.56 -2.57
C PRO A 40 -14.31 -7.00 -3.00
N PRO A 41 -14.42 -7.92 -3.96
CA PRO A 41 -15.71 -8.48 -4.36
C PRO A 41 -16.39 -9.16 -3.17
N GLY A 42 -17.66 -8.84 -2.94
CA GLY A 42 -18.43 -9.41 -1.82
C GLY A 42 -17.98 -8.96 -0.43
N GLY A 43 -17.06 -8.00 -0.32
CA GLY A 43 -16.53 -7.54 0.96
C GLY A 43 -15.55 -8.50 1.62
N ASP A 44 -15.04 -9.49 0.89
CA ASP A 44 -14.10 -10.48 1.42
C ASP A 44 -12.68 -9.88 1.56
N ILE A 45 -12.31 -9.50 2.78
CA ILE A 45 -10.98 -8.95 3.08
C ILE A 45 -9.85 -9.99 3.05
N SER A 46 -10.17 -11.28 2.91
CA SER A 46 -9.16 -12.36 2.85
C SER A 46 -8.47 -12.46 1.48
N GLU A 47 -9.01 -11.77 0.47
CA GLU A 47 -8.44 -11.80 -0.87
C GLU A 47 -7.05 -11.10 -0.94
N PRO A 48 -6.19 -11.50 -1.90
CA PRO A 48 -4.79 -11.09 -1.93
C PRO A 48 -4.49 -9.58 -1.98
N VAL A 49 -5.33 -8.75 -2.60
CA VAL A 49 -5.12 -7.28 -2.68
C VAL A 49 -5.36 -6.63 -1.32
N SER A 50 -6.44 -7.00 -0.64
CA SER A 50 -6.79 -6.55 0.70
C SER A 50 -5.74 -7.00 1.71
N GLN A 51 -5.39 -8.29 1.72
CA GLN A 51 -4.32 -8.80 2.59
C GLN A 51 -2.96 -8.16 2.29
N GLY A 52 -2.61 -8.00 1.01
CA GLY A 52 -1.38 -7.33 0.60
C GLY A 52 -1.32 -5.88 1.08
N THR A 53 -2.43 -5.15 0.95
CA THR A 53 -2.54 -3.76 1.42
C THR A 53 -2.44 -3.67 2.94
N LEU A 54 -3.24 -4.44 3.67
CA LEU A 54 -3.27 -4.49 5.14
C LEU A 54 -1.92 -4.85 5.76
N ARG A 55 -1.11 -5.65 5.06
CA ARG A 55 0.24 -6.01 5.52
C ARG A 55 1.20 -4.82 5.53
N ILE A 56 0.99 -3.84 4.65
CA ILE A 56 1.94 -2.73 4.43
C ILE A 56 1.48 -1.47 5.16
N VAL A 57 0.19 -1.12 5.03
CA VAL A 57 -0.36 0.10 5.63
C VAL A 57 -0.32 0.02 7.15
N LYS A 58 -0.06 1.16 7.81
CA LYS A 58 0.00 1.24 9.27
C LYS A 58 -1.35 1.55 9.91
N VAL A 59 -2.30 2.06 9.13
CA VAL A 59 -3.63 2.47 9.58
C VAL A 59 -4.66 1.96 8.56
N PHE A 60 -5.77 1.44 9.07
CA PHE A 60 -6.93 0.99 8.31
C PHE A 60 -8.18 1.62 8.93
N TRP A 61 -9.11 2.09 8.09
CA TRP A 61 -10.37 2.71 8.50
C TRP A 61 -11.55 1.83 8.13
#